data_AF-A0A6N0M116-F1
#
_entry.id   AF-A0A6N0M116-F1
#
_cell.length_a   1.000
_cell.length_b   1.000
_cell.length_c   1.000
_cell.angle_alpha   90.00
_cell.angle_beta   90.00
_cell.angle_gamma   90.00
#
_symmetry.space_group_name_H-M   'P 1'
#
loop_
_entity.id
_entity.type
_entity.pdbx_description
1 polymer ?
#
loop_
_entity_poly.entity_id
_entity_poly.type
_entity_poly.pdbx_seq_one_letter_code
_entity_poly.pdbx_strand_id
1 'polypeptide(L)'
;MVITEHSTLPTGEEGLANYVQRLRGHLCLTQKELSFKAGIHIQTIRKIEGGQTSRLNQKAKGGLASALGIPPEYLDAAAKKVSPETITSLKFCPKCWTPGTTPDPMWTDLRSKYCFACGTALRNRCVSCNEPIMSLKFKFCPYCGANYKQNQTTA
;
A
#
# COMPACT_ATOMS: atom_id res chain seq x y z
N MET A 1 -3.30 -20.91 7.16
CA MET A 1 -2.04 -20.88 6.39
C MET A 1 -1.58 -19.43 6.33
N VAL A 2 -0.45 -19.11 6.96
CA VAL A 2 0.02 -17.72 7.10
C VAL A 2 0.75 -17.33 5.82
N ILE A 3 0.21 -16.35 5.09
CA ILE A 3 0.89 -15.81 3.91
C ILE A 3 2.03 -14.94 4.44
N THR A 4 3.28 -15.37 4.20
CA THR A 4 4.48 -14.60 4.52
C THR A 4 4.55 -13.35 3.65
N GLU A 5 4.87 -12.19 4.25
CA GLU A 5 4.92 -10.87 3.58
C GLU A 5 5.68 -10.88 2.25
N HIS A 6 6.79 -11.64 2.17
CA HIS A 6 7.61 -11.80 0.97
C HIS A 6 6.88 -12.43 -0.23
N SER A 7 5.87 -13.27 0.01
CA SER A 7 5.12 -13.97 -1.04
C SER A 7 4.05 -13.09 -1.69
N THR A 8 3.76 -11.91 -1.11
CA THR A 8 2.69 -11.02 -1.60
C THR A 8 3.17 -9.88 -2.47
N LEU A 9 4.48 -9.65 -2.56
CA LEU A 9 5.02 -8.56 -3.37
C LEU A 9 4.93 -8.92 -4.86
N PRO A 10 4.56 -7.97 -5.72
CA PRO A 10 4.71 -8.15 -7.16
C PRO A 10 6.19 -8.24 -7.50
N THR A 11 6.57 -9.29 -8.21
CA THR A 11 7.93 -9.38 -8.77
C THR A 11 8.05 -8.27 -9.81
N GLY A 12 9.16 -7.52 -9.86
CA GLY A 12 9.24 -6.29 -10.69
C GLY A 12 8.85 -6.46 -12.17
N GLU A 13 8.99 -7.67 -12.72
CA GLU A 13 8.59 -7.99 -14.11
C GLU A 13 7.20 -8.65 -14.24
N GLU A 14 6.56 -8.99 -13.13
CA GLU A 14 5.29 -9.70 -13.10
C GLU A 14 4.14 -8.74 -13.45
N GLY A 15 3.49 -9.00 -14.58
CA GLY A 15 2.27 -8.30 -14.95
C GLY A 15 1.09 -8.67 -14.06
N LEU A 16 0.08 -7.78 -14.00
CA LEU A 16 -1.14 -7.95 -13.20
C LEU A 16 -1.79 -9.34 -13.30
N ALA A 17 -1.84 -9.92 -14.50
CA ALA A 17 -2.43 -11.24 -14.74
C ALA A 17 -1.72 -12.35 -13.95
N ASN A 18 -0.41 -12.45 -14.11
CA ASN A 18 0.44 -13.43 -13.44
C ASN A 18 0.41 -13.21 -11.92
N TYR A 19 0.46 -11.95 -11.48
CA TYR A 19 0.40 -11.58 -10.08
C TYR A 19 -0.89 -12.05 -9.39
N VAL A 20 -2.04 -11.79 -10.00
CA VAL A 20 -3.35 -12.22 -9.48
C VAL A 20 -3.46 -13.75 -9.50
N GLN A 21 -3.01 -14.41 -10.58
CA GLN A 21 -3.07 -15.87 -10.70
C GLN A 21 -2.21 -16.56 -9.64
N ARG A 22 -1.00 -16.04 -9.39
CA ARG A 22 -0.08 -16.55 -8.37
C ARG A 22 -0.67 -16.41 -6.97
N LEU A 23 -1.15 -15.21 -6.61
CA LEU A 23 -1.79 -14.98 -5.31
C LEU A 23 -3.03 -15.86 -5.10
N ARG A 24 -3.83 -16.03 -6.15
CA ARG A 24 -4.99 -16.93 -6.13
C ARG A 24 -4.55 -18.38 -5.88
N GLY A 25 -3.47 -18.83 -6.54
CA GLY A 25 -2.88 -20.16 -6.33
C GLY A 25 -2.38 -20.39 -4.91
N HIS A 26 -1.69 -19.41 -4.32
CA HIS A 26 -1.25 -19.49 -2.91
C HIS A 26 -2.40 -19.56 -1.91
N LEU A 27 -3.54 -18.96 -2.25
CA LEU A 27 -4.77 -19.01 -1.45
C LEU A 27 -5.62 -20.26 -1.73
N CYS A 28 -5.20 -21.14 -2.65
CA CYS A 28 -5.94 -22.29 -3.13
C CYS A 28 -7.37 -21.94 -3.61
N LEU A 29 -7.55 -20.74 -4.18
CA LEU A 29 -8.86 -20.28 -4.66
C LEU A 29 -9.06 -20.61 -6.14
N THR A 30 -10.28 -20.97 -6.50
CA THR A 30 -10.73 -20.99 -7.89
C THR A 30 -11.06 -19.58 -8.38
N GLN A 31 -11.13 -19.36 -9.70
CA GLN A 31 -11.57 -18.07 -10.27
C GLN A 31 -12.99 -17.69 -9.80
N LYS A 32 -13.86 -18.68 -9.58
CA LYS A 32 -15.22 -18.48 -9.10
C LYS A 32 -15.23 -18.03 -7.64
N GLU A 33 -14.45 -18.66 -6.78
CA GLU A 33 -14.33 -18.25 -5.38
C GLU A 33 -13.69 -16.88 -5.23
N LEU A 34 -12.65 -16.57 -6.03
CA LEU A 34 -12.07 -15.23 -6.07
C LEU A 34 -13.10 -14.19 -6.49
N SER A 35 -13.92 -14.50 -7.50
CA SER A 35 -14.99 -13.60 -7.98
C SER A 35 -16.02 -13.30 -6.88
N PHE A 36 -16.43 -14.35 -6.15
CA PHE A 36 -17.38 -14.23 -5.04
C PHE A 36 -16.79 -13.40 -3.90
N LYS A 37 -15.56 -13.72 -3.49
CA LYS A 37 -14.86 -13.05 -2.38
C LYS A 37 -14.53 -11.58 -2.69
N ALA A 38 -14.24 -11.26 -3.96
CA ALA A 38 -13.97 -9.89 -4.39
C ALA A 38 -15.23 -9.08 -4.68
N GLY A 39 -16.41 -9.71 -4.78
CA GLY A 39 -17.65 -9.05 -5.21
C GLY A 39 -17.59 -8.57 -6.66
N ILE A 40 -16.86 -9.28 -7.53
CA ILE A 40 -16.65 -8.94 -8.94
C ILE A 40 -17.15 -10.10 -9.80
N HIS A 41 -17.72 -9.80 -10.97
CA HIS A 41 -18.15 -10.82 -11.91
C HIS A 41 -16.99 -11.72 -12.38
N ILE A 42 -17.24 -13.03 -12.48
CA ILE A 42 -16.23 -14.03 -12.88
C ILE A 42 -15.58 -13.72 -14.24
N GLN A 43 -16.32 -13.10 -15.16
CA GLN A 43 -15.78 -12.71 -16.46
C GLN A 43 -14.70 -11.62 -16.35
N THR A 44 -14.82 -10.72 -15.37
CA THR A 44 -13.78 -9.73 -15.10
C THR A 44 -12.52 -10.40 -14.58
N ILE A 45 -12.65 -11.39 -13.70
CA ILE A 45 -11.51 -12.19 -13.21
C ILE A 45 -10.82 -12.89 -14.39
N ARG A 46 -11.58 -13.52 -15.29
CA ARG A 46 -11.04 -14.15 -16.50
C ARG A 46 -10.30 -13.16 -17.41
N LYS A 47 -10.83 -11.94 -17.58
CA LYS A 47 -10.17 -10.89 -18.36
C LYS A 47 -8.86 -10.42 -17.71
N ILE A 48 -8.83 -10.34 -16.38
CA ILE A 48 -7.63 -9.96 -15.63
C ILE A 48 -6.56 -11.04 -15.72
N GLU A 49 -6.88 -12.29 -15.37
CA GLU A 49 -5.94 -13.41 -15.44
C GLU A 49 -5.54 -13.76 -16.88
N GLY A 50 -6.41 -13.47 -17.85
CA GLY A 50 -6.12 -13.61 -19.28
C GLY A 50 -5.31 -12.44 -19.88
N GLY A 51 -4.89 -11.45 -19.08
CA GLY A 51 -4.08 -10.32 -19.54
C GLY A 51 -4.80 -9.27 -20.40
N GLN A 52 -6.13 -9.38 -20.53
CA GLN A 52 -6.96 -8.45 -21.32
C GLN A 52 -7.27 -7.15 -20.58
N THR A 53 -7.02 -7.10 -19.27
CA THR A 53 -7.21 -5.91 -18.43
C THR A 53 -5.88 -5.45 -17.86
N SER A 54 -5.37 -4.29 -18.30
CA SER A 54 -4.16 -3.69 -17.73
C SER A 54 -4.45 -2.69 -16.59
N ARG A 55 -5.68 -2.16 -16.51
CA ARG A 55 -6.08 -1.16 -15.50
C ARG A 55 -7.36 -1.57 -14.80
N LEU A 56 -7.33 -1.59 -13.46
CA LEU A 56 -8.48 -1.91 -12.61
C LEU A 56 -9.25 -0.63 -12.26
N ASN A 57 -10.57 -0.69 -12.27
CA ASN A 57 -11.40 0.36 -11.68
C ASN A 57 -11.35 0.29 -10.14
N GLN A 58 -11.74 1.37 -9.45
CA GLN A 58 -11.63 1.45 -7.97
C GLN A 58 -12.38 0.32 -7.24
N LYS A 59 -13.57 -0.04 -7.73
CA LYS A 59 -14.38 -1.13 -7.16
C LYS A 59 -13.69 -2.48 -7.29
N ALA A 60 -13.17 -2.80 -8.48
CA ALA A 60 -12.46 -4.04 -8.75
C ALA A 60 -11.14 -4.10 -7.99
N LYS A 61 -10.39 -3.00 -7.94
CA LYS A 61 -9.14 -2.89 -7.18
C LYS A 61 -9.38 -3.15 -5.69
N GLY A 62 -10.36 -2.48 -5.09
CA GLY A 62 -10.70 -2.68 -3.67
C GLY A 62 -11.18 -4.11 -3.37
N GLY A 63 -12.06 -4.65 -4.21
CA GLY A 63 -12.57 -6.02 -4.07
C GLY A 63 -11.48 -7.08 -4.18
N LEU A 64 -10.61 -6.99 -5.20
CA LEU A 64 -9.48 -7.89 -5.38
C LEU A 64 -8.46 -7.78 -4.24
N ALA A 65 -8.11 -6.56 -3.85
CA ALA A 65 -7.18 -6.32 -2.75
C ALA A 65 -7.68 -6.97 -1.45
N SER A 66 -8.97 -6.80 -1.15
CA SER A 66 -9.61 -7.42 0.01
C SER A 66 -9.63 -8.94 -0.07
N ALA A 67 -10.03 -9.50 -1.22
CA ALA A 67 -10.15 -10.95 -1.40
C ALA A 67 -8.80 -11.68 -1.33
N LEU A 68 -7.76 -11.06 -1.90
CA LEU A 68 -6.38 -11.55 -1.94
C LEU A 68 -5.60 -11.21 -0.66
N GLY A 69 -6.15 -10.38 0.22
CA GLY A 69 -5.48 -9.98 1.45
C GLY A 69 -4.23 -9.13 1.21
N ILE A 70 -4.21 -8.35 0.13
CA ILE A 70 -3.09 -7.47 -0.22
C ILE A 70 -3.52 -6.00 -0.21
N PRO A 71 -2.57 -5.07 -0.09
CA PRO A 71 -2.88 -3.66 -0.29
C PRO A 71 -3.19 -3.36 -1.76
N PRO A 72 -4.15 -2.47 -2.03
CA PRO A 72 -4.59 -2.16 -3.40
C PRO A 72 -3.43 -1.61 -4.25
N GLU A 73 -2.43 -0.97 -3.64
CA GLU A 73 -1.29 -0.40 -4.36
C GLU A 73 -0.37 -1.45 -4.99
N TYR A 74 -0.38 -2.68 -4.49
CA TYR A 74 0.37 -3.77 -5.13
C TYR A 74 -0.26 -4.17 -6.47
N LEU A 75 -1.58 -4.09 -6.60
CA LEU A 75 -2.26 -4.31 -7.88
C LEU A 75 -1.89 -3.22 -8.90
N ASP A 76 -1.75 -1.97 -8.46
CA ASP A 76 -1.32 -0.87 -9.34
C ASP A 76 0.15 -0.98 -9.74
N ALA A 77 1.02 -1.42 -8.80
CA ALA A 77 2.42 -1.67 -9.09
C ALA A 77 2.59 -2.82 -10.10
N ALA A 78 1.87 -3.92 -9.92
CA ALA A 78 1.83 -5.04 -10.86
C ALA A 78 1.25 -4.64 -12.23
N ALA A 79 0.22 -3.80 -12.25
CA ALA A 79 -0.36 -3.26 -13.48
C ALA A 79 0.62 -2.38 -14.26
N LYS A 80 1.44 -1.59 -13.55
CA LYS A 80 2.43 -0.69 -14.13
C LYS A 80 3.80 -1.34 -14.36
N LYS A 81 4.01 -2.58 -13.92
CA LYS A 81 5.31 -3.28 -13.91
C LYS A 81 6.40 -2.45 -13.19
N VAL A 82 6.03 -1.85 -12.07
CA VAL A 82 6.94 -1.04 -11.24
C VAL A 82 7.29 -1.85 -9.99
N SER A 83 8.56 -1.86 -9.61
CA SER A 83 9.02 -2.59 -8.43
C SER A 83 8.35 -2.05 -7.14
N PRO A 84 7.85 -2.93 -6.27
CA PRO A 84 7.16 -2.53 -5.04
C PRO A 84 8.12 -2.04 -3.93
N GLU A 85 9.43 -1.99 -4.19
CA GLU A 85 10.45 -1.44 -3.29
C GLU A 85 10.18 0.03 -2.92
N THR A 86 9.33 0.72 -3.70
CA THR A 86 8.87 2.09 -3.40
C THR A 86 7.65 2.15 -2.46
N ILE A 87 7.06 1.01 -2.08
CA ILE A 87 5.76 0.96 -1.38
C ILE A 87 5.92 0.84 0.15
N THR A 88 7.12 0.54 0.66
CA THR A 88 7.54 0.84 2.05
C THR A 88 7.82 2.33 2.19
N SER A 89 6.84 3.14 1.82
CA SER A 89 6.90 4.57 2.02
C SER A 89 6.84 4.81 3.51
N LEU A 90 7.98 5.10 4.12
CA LEU A 90 8.10 5.42 5.53
C LEU A 90 7.01 6.42 5.93
N LYS A 91 6.09 5.96 6.78
CA LYS A 91 4.96 6.74 7.27
C LYS A 91 5.19 7.13 8.72
N PHE A 92 4.75 8.33 9.08
CA PHE A 92 4.70 8.77 10.47
C PHE A 92 3.49 9.63 10.76
N CYS A 93 3.16 9.72 12.03
CA CYS A 93 2.17 10.66 12.52
C CYS A 93 2.84 12.00 12.85
N PRO A 94 2.50 13.11 12.18
CA PRO A 94 3.11 14.41 12.47
C PRO A 94 2.79 14.96 13.86
N LYS A 95 1.76 14.43 14.54
CA LYS A 95 1.41 14.83 15.92
C LYS A 95 2.09 13.96 16.98
N CYS A 96 2.02 12.65 16.81
CA CYS A 96 2.49 11.69 17.81
C CYS A 96 3.97 11.35 17.70
N TRP A 97 4.58 11.54 16.53
CA TRP A 97 5.99 11.22 16.35
C TRP A 97 6.89 12.16 17.16
N THR A 98 7.92 11.58 17.76
CA THR A 98 8.96 12.31 18.48
C THR A 98 10.23 12.33 17.64
N PRO A 99 10.80 13.50 17.34
CA PRO A 99 11.97 13.56 16.48
C PRO A 99 13.17 12.85 17.11
N GLY A 100 13.88 12.05 16.30
CA GLY A 100 15.00 11.23 16.76
C GLY A 100 14.59 9.88 17.36
N THR A 101 13.29 9.59 17.50
CA THR A 101 12.82 8.24 17.87
C THR A 101 12.42 7.45 16.64
N THR A 102 12.53 6.12 16.75
CA THR A 102 11.95 5.21 15.77
C THR A 102 10.44 5.44 15.69
N PRO A 103 9.86 5.49 14.48
CA PRO A 103 8.41 5.56 14.30
C PRO A 103 7.74 4.32 14.87
N ASP A 104 6.47 4.46 15.26
CA ASP A 104 5.67 3.32 15.70
C ASP A 104 5.61 2.26 14.58
N PRO A 105 5.97 1.00 14.84
CA PRO A 105 5.91 -0.07 13.85
C PRO A 105 4.53 -0.20 13.18
N MET A 106 3.45 0.10 13.90
CA MET A 106 2.08 0.08 13.36
C MET A 106 1.90 1.09 12.22
N TRP A 107 2.67 2.18 12.17
CA TRP A 107 2.59 3.15 11.07
C TRP A 107 3.28 2.64 9.80
N THR A 108 4.28 1.77 9.95
CA THR A 108 5.01 1.17 8.81
C THR A 108 4.19 0.11 8.07
N ASP A 109 3.08 -0.37 8.66
CA ASP A 109 2.13 -1.23 7.96
C ASP A 109 1.50 -0.50 6.76
N LEU A 110 1.45 -1.21 5.64
CA LEU A 110 0.99 -0.66 4.38
C LEU A 110 -0.50 -0.28 4.42
N ARG A 111 -1.32 -0.97 5.22
CA ARG A 111 -2.75 -0.69 5.42
C ARG A 111 -3.01 0.46 6.37
N SER A 112 -2.05 0.81 7.23
CA SER A 112 -2.18 1.93 8.16
C SER A 112 -2.23 3.25 7.39
N LYS A 113 -3.42 3.87 7.36
CA LYS A 113 -3.66 5.20 6.77
C LYS A 113 -3.71 6.30 7.83
N TYR A 114 -4.07 5.94 9.06
CA TYR A 114 -4.25 6.84 10.17
C TYR A 114 -3.47 6.35 11.39
N CYS A 115 -3.08 7.30 12.25
CA CYS A 115 -2.42 7.00 13.51
C CYS A 115 -3.40 6.36 14.49
N PHE A 116 -3.09 5.16 14.99
CA PHE A 116 -3.92 4.46 15.98
C PHE A 116 -4.03 5.18 17.33
N ALA A 117 -3.12 6.11 17.63
CA ALA A 117 -3.14 6.87 18.89
C ALA A 117 -3.99 8.15 18.82
N CYS A 118 -3.97 8.88 17.69
CA CYS A 118 -4.63 10.20 17.60
C CYS A 118 -5.55 10.39 16.38
N GLY A 119 -5.74 9.35 15.56
CA GLY A 119 -6.57 9.40 14.36
C GLY A 119 -6.04 10.29 13.22
N THR A 120 -4.89 10.94 13.37
CA THR A 120 -4.34 11.82 12.33
C THR A 120 -3.82 10.99 11.15
N ALA A 121 -4.08 11.46 9.92
CA ALA A 121 -3.59 10.80 8.71
C ALA A 121 -2.05 10.69 8.73
N LEU A 122 -1.55 9.48 8.46
CA LEU A 122 -0.12 9.22 8.39
C LEU A 122 0.46 9.86 7.12
N ARG A 123 1.68 10.37 7.23
CA ARG A 123 2.37 11.09 6.16
C ARG A 123 3.70 10.44 5.83
N ASN A 124 4.06 10.55 4.57
CA ASN A 124 5.33 10.10 3.99
C ASN A 124 6.01 11.21 3.17
N ARG A 125 5.43 12.41 3.17
CA ARG A 125 5.88 13.58 2.43
C ARG A 125 5.90 14.80 3.34
N CYS A 126 6.80 15.72 3.04
CA CYS A 126 6.89 16.99 3.74
C CYS A 126 5.59 17.80 3.54
N VAL A 127 5.08 18.42 4.59
CA VAL A 127 3.89 19.29 4.50
C VAL A 127 4.15 20.58 3.72
N SER A 128 5.39 21.07 3.70
CA SER A 128 5.74 22.35 3.11
C SER A 128 6.10 22.23 1.63
N CYS A 129 6.98 21.29 1.27
CA CYS A 129 7.48 21.14 -0.10
C CYS A 129 7.00 19.89 -0.83
N ASN A 130 6.21 19.02 -0.18
CA ASN A 130 5.70 17.77 -0.75
C ASN A 130 6.76 16.73 -1.19
N GLU A 131 8.04 16.97 -0.93
CA GLU A 131 9.11 16.01 -1.16
C GLU A 131 8.94 14.75 -0.28
N PRO A 132 9.29 13.56 -0.80
CA PRO A 132 9.20 12.31 -0.05
C PRO A 132 10.22 12.30 1.09
N ILE A 133 9.78 11.80 2.24
CA ILE A 133 10.62 11.72 3.43
C ILE A 133 11.40 10.42 3.36
N MET A 134 12.71 10.55 3.16
CA MET A 134 13.61 9.39 3.04
C MET A 134 14.04 8.83 4.41
N SER A 135 14.03 9.67 5.46
CA SER A 135 14.43 9.26 6.80
C SER A 135 13.77 10.13 7.88
N LEU A 136 13.33 9.47 8.96
CA LEU A 136 12.87 10.11 10.19
C LEU A 136 13.98 10.19 11.25
N LYS A 137 15.25 10.04 10.86
CA LYS A 137 16.37 10.34 11.77
C LYS A 137 16.41 11.83 12.12
N PHE A 138 15.96 12.70 11.21
CA PHE A 138 16.04 14.15 11.34
C PHE A 138 14.66 14.79 11.52
N LYS A 139 14.60 15.85 12.33
CA LYS A 139 13.36 16.57 12.65
C LYS A 139 12.89 17.54 11.57
N PHE A 140 13.78 17.92 10.66
CA PHE A 140 13.53 18.89 9.61
C PHE A 140 13.68 18.28 8.22
N CYS A 141 12.98 18.86 7.26
CA CYS A 141 13.13 18.52 5.85
C CYS A 141 14.50 19.00 5.31
N PRO A 142 15.30 18.14 4.66
CA PRO A 142 16.59 18.53 4.10
C PRO A 142 16.47 19.49 2.91
N TYR A 143 15.31 19.55 2.26
CA TYR A 143 15.09 20.38 1.07
C TYR A 143 14.54 21.77 1.40
N CYS A 144 13.57 21.86 2.32
CA CYS A 144 12.90 23.14 2.64
C CYS A 144 13.08 23.61 4.09
N GLY A 145 13.77 22.85 4.94
CA GLY A 145 13.97 23.20 6.36
C GLY A 145 12.73 23.09 7.25
N ALA A 146 11.56 22.77 6.71
CA ALA A 146 10.33 22.69 7.49
C ALA A 146 10.37 21.55 8.51
N ASN A 147 9.83 21.81 9.71
CA ASN A 147 9.69 20.79 10.75
C ASN A 147 8.61 19.78 10.35
N TYR A 148 8.93 18.49 10.47
CA TYR A 148 7.97 17.42 10.19
C TYR A 148 6.90 17.28 11.28
N LYS A 149 7.22 17.64 12.53
CA LYS A 149 6.28 17.61 13.64
C LYS A 149 5.37 18.82 13.58
N GLN A 150 4.06 18.57 13.57
CA GLN A 150 3.05 19.62 13.71
C GLN A 150 2.87 19.90 15.20
N ASN A 151 3.34 21.06 15.65
CA ASN A 151 2.99 21.54 16.98
C ASN A 151 1.50 21.85 16.99
N GLN A 152 0.79 21.36 18.01
CA GLN A 152 -0.59 21.74 18.25
C GLN A 152 -0.63 23.27 18.39
N THR A 153 -1.11 23.96 17.37
CA THR A 153 -1.45 25.37 17.50
C THR A 153 -2.76 25.37 18.25
N THR A 154 -2.68 25.51 19.57
CA THR A 154 -3.81 25.93 20.41
C THR A 154 -4.33 27.23 19.82
N ALA A 155 -5.54 27.17 19.25
CA ALA A 155 -6.38 28.33 19.04
C ALA A 155 -7.25 28.50 20.29
#